data_AF-A0A955H7B2-F1
#
_entry.id   AF-A0A955H7B2-F1
#
_cell.length_a   1.000
_cell.length_b   1.000
_cell.length_c   1.000
_cell.angle_alpha   90.00
_cell.angle_beta   90.00
_cell.angle_gamma   90.00
#
_symmetry.space_group_name_H-M   'P 1'
#
loop_
_entity.id
_entity.type
_entity.pdbx_description
1 polymer ?
#
loop_
_entity_poly.entity_id
_entity_poly.type
_entity_poly.pdbx_seq_one_letter_code
_entity_poly.pdbx_strand_id
1 'polypeptide(L)'
;MTNLQKCLTVLFIILLAGAILYKQHSRNPNPDNQKDDTLHQATNEVEVTEFRELIEKEVRSQLGQPIEGYEPAMFKQVFPALRDIDFDGVEAEIGHYEYKDGQLVHELGEVEVVHSAAPAISERGYQTLLQNIKIGFEFENNDLNISDLVTILKEKYPFDDYESDYEVSDEDGYEDMVGPVACTMEAKLCPDGSAVGRVGPNCEFAECPAGSDVSVGEHTCTEEMKSAEACTMDYAPVCGLVEVQCVTTPCPPVPQTFGNACTACSQGRVISYEDGECEAPQPI
;
A
#
# COMPACT_ATOMS: atom_id res chain seq x y z
N MET A 1 53.42 -32.75 -48.30
CA MET A 1 52.90 -32.92 -46.93
C MET A 1 53.54 -34.13 -46.31
N THR A 2 54.28 -33.95 -45.21
CA THR A 2 54.90 -35.03 -44.45
C THR A 2 53.83 -35.91 -43.80
N ASN A 3 54.13 -37.17 -43.50
CA ASN A 3 53.16 -38.10 -42.87
C ASN A 3 52.59 -37.54 -41.56
N LEU A 4 53.34 -36.69 -40.85
CA LEU A 4 52.92 -35.97 -39.66
C LEU A 4 51.77 -34.97 -39.93
N GLN A 5 51.83 -34.25 -41.05
CA GLN A 5 50.81 -33.26 -41.41
C GLN A 5 49.48 -33.94 -41.80
N LYS A 6 49.55 -35.10 -42.46
CA LYS A 6 48.35 -35.92 -42.76
C LYS A 6 47.70 -36.46 -41.48
N CYS A 7 48.51 -36.86 -40.50
CA CYS A 7 48.03 -37.35 -39.21
C CYS A 7 47.31 -36.24 -38.42
N LEU A 8 47.89 -35.03 -38.39
CA LEU A 8 47.27 -33.87 -37.72
C LEU A 8 45.93 -33.50 -38.36
N THR A 9 45.84 -33.50 -39.70
CA THR A 9 44.58 -33.18 -40.39
C THR A 9 43.48 -34.20 -40.11
N VAL A 10 43.81 -35.49 -40.02
CA VAL A 10 42.83 -36.53 -39.69
C VAL A 10 42.35 -36.38 -38.25
N LEU A 11 43.24 -36.07 -37.31
CA LEU A 11 42.90 -35.87 -35.90
C LEU A 11 41.99 -34.64 -35.71
N PHE A 12 42.24 -33.56 -36.45
CA PHE A 12 41.41 -32.36 -36.44
C PHE A 12 40.01 -32.61 -37.02
N ILE A 13 39.90 -33.41 -38.07
CA ILE A 13 38.61 -33.81 -38.66
C ILE A 13 37.82 -34.69 -37.68
N ILE A 14 38.48 -35.61 -36.97
CA ILE A 14 37.82 -36.45 -35.95
C ILE A 14 37.33 -35.61 -34.77
N LEU A 15 38.12 -34.64 -34.30
CA LEU A 15 37.72 -33.74 -33.22
C LEU A 15 36.57 -32.80 -33.63
N LEU A 16 36.61 -32.27 -34.85
CA LEU A 16 35.52 -31.46 -35.40
C LEU A 16 34.24 -32.29 -35.59
N ALA A 17 34.34 -33.50 -36.14
CA ALA A 17 33.21 -34.41 -36.28
C ALA A 17 32.64 -34.81 -34.92
N GLY A 18 33.50 -35.09 -33.93
CA GLY A 18 33.10 -35.38 -32.56
C GLY A 18 32.36 -34.20 -31.91
N ALA A 19 32.85 -32.97 -32.08
CA ALA A 19 32.20 -31.78 -31.56
C ALA A 19 30.84 -31.51 -32.23
N ILE A 20 30.72 -31.78 -33.54
CA ILE A 20 29.45 -31.66 -34.28
C ILE A 20 28.45 -32.72 -33.83
N LEU A 21 28.88 -33.97 -33.67
CA LEU A 21 28.02 -35.06 -33.19
C LEU A 21 27.60 -34.86 -31.73
N TYR A 22 28.50 -34.37 -30.88
CA TYR A 22 28.18 -34.01 -29.49
C TYR A 22 27.13 -32.89 -29.43
N LYS A 23 27.29 -31.84 -30.24
CA LYS A 23 26.34 -30.72 -30.31
C LYS A 23 25.00 -31.12 -30.94
N GLN A 24 24.97 -32.12 -31.82
CA GLN A 24 23.73 -32.72 -32.32
C GLN A 24 23.05 -33.61 -31.28
N HIS A 25 23.80 -34.36 -30.48
CA HIS A 25 23.23 -35.20 -29.42
C HIS A 25 22.64 -34.37 -28.28
N SER A 26 23.25 -33.24 -27.90
CA SER A 26 22.69 -32.29 -26.93
C SER A 26 21.50 -31.46 -27.45
N ARG A 27 21.07 -31.64 -28.71
CA ARG A 27 19.96 -30.89 -29.32
C ARG A 27 18.69 -31.70 -29.53
N ASN A 28 18.61 -32.93 -29.03
CA ASN A 28 17.38 -33.70 -29.09
C ASN A 28 16.76 -33.76 -27.67
N PRO A 29 16.02 -32.73 -27.22
CA PRO A 29 15.25 -32.85 -26.00
C PRO A 29 14.25 -34.00 -26.16
N ASN A 30 14.13 -34.81 -25.12
CA ASN A 30 13.18 -35.91 -25.07
C ASN A 30 11.75 -35.34 -25.26
N PRO A 31 10.95 -35.82 -26.24
CA PRO A 31 9.58 -35.34 -26.45
C PRO A 31 8.64 -35.59 -25.28
N ASP A 32 9.00 -36.44 -24.31
CA ASP A 32 8.26 -36.60 -23.05
C ASP A 32 8.53 -35.45 -22.06
N ASN A 33 9.74 -34.87 -22.04
CA ASN A 33 10.05 -33.70 -21.21
C ASN A 33 9.32 -32.44 -21.68
N GLN A 34 9.07 -32.34 -22.99
CA GLN A 34 8.37 -31.17 -23.53
C GLN A 34 6.88 -31.17 -23.12
N LYS A 35 6.26 -32.32 -22.88
CA LYS A 35 4.88 -32.40 -22.37
C LYS A 35 4.80 -32.12 -20.87
N ASP A 36 5.80 -32.55 -20.10
CA ASP A 36 5.92 -32.25 -18.68
C ASP A 36 6.16 -30.75 -18.44
N ASP A 37 7.10 -30.14 -19.15
CA ASP A 37 7.36 -28.68 -19.09
C ASP A 37 6.13 -27.86 -19.49
N THR A 38 5.41 -28.26 -20.55
CA THR A 38 4.20 -27.52 -20.99
C THR A 38 3.04 -27.70 -20.01
N LEU A 39 2.93 -28.85 -19.35
CA LEU A 39 1.91 -29.11 -18.33
C LEU A 39 2.23 -28.35 -17.04
N HIS A 40 3.47 -28.38 -16.57
CA HIS A 40 3.94 -27.63 -15.40
C HIS A 40 3.81 -26.10 -15.60
N GLN A 41 4.10 -25.62 -16.80
CA GLN A 41 3.96 -24.21 -17.11
C GLN A 41 2.49 -23.77 -17.17
N ALA A 42 1.61 -24.63 -17.69
CA ALA A 42 0.17 -24.40 -17.68
C ALA A 42 -0.45 -24.48 -16.28
N THR A 43 0.01 -25.40 -15.41
CA THR A 43 -0.48 -25.47 -14.02
C THR A 43 -0.05 -24.26 -13.20
N ASN A 44 1.19 -23.78 -13.38
CA ASN A 44 1.67 -22.58 -12.69
C ASN A 44 0.88 -21.33 -13.09
N GLU A 45 0.55 -21.16 -14.37
CA GLU A 45 -0.24 -20.01 -14.84
C GLU A 45 -1.67 -20.01 -14.27
N VAL A 46 -2.27 -21.20 -14.13
CA VAL A 46 -3.59 -21.37 -13.50
C VAL A 46 -3.54 -21.02 -12.02
N GLU A 47 -2.54 -21.50 -11.27
CA GLU A 47 -2.37 -21.18 -9.85
C GLU A 47 -2.17 -19.69 -9.60
N VAL A 48 -1.34 -19.02 -10.41
CA VAL A 48 -1.11 -17.57 -10.29
C VAL A 48 -2.39 -16.79 -10.58
N THR A 49 -3.16 -17.22 -11.58
CA THR A 49 -4.45 -16.59 -11.92
C THR A 49 -5.46 -16.75 -10.79
N GLU A 50 -5.60 -17.96 -10.25
CA GLU A 50 -6.48 -18.24 -9.11
C GLU A 50 -6.06 -17.42 -7.88
N PHE A 51 -4.76 -17.34 -7.62
CA PHE A 51 -4.21 -16.57 -6.50
C PHE A 51 -4.55 -15.09 -6.62
N ARG A 52 -4.27 -14.48 -7.78
CA ARG A 52 -4.64 -13.09 -8.08
C ARG A 52 -6.13 -12.84 -7.86
N GLU A 53 -6.99 -13.70 -8.42
CA GLU A 53 -8.43 -13.51 -8.32
C GLU A 53 -8.93 -13.53 -6.87
N LEU A 54 -8.44 -14.49 -6.08
CA LEU A 54 -8.86 -14.65 -4.69
C LEU A 54 -8.31 -13.54 -3.79
N ILE A 55 -7.03 -13.19 -3.93
CA ILE A 55 -6.39 -12.17 -3.10
C ILE A 55 -6.97 -10.77 -3.38
N GLU A 56 -7.16 -10.42 -4.65
CA GLU A 56 -7.80 -9.14 -5.02
C GLU A 56 -9.27 -9.09 -4.63
N LYS A 57 -10.00 -10.21 -4.72
CA LYS A 57 -11.41 -10.27 -4.32
C LYS A 57 -11.59 -9.91 -2.86
N GLU A 58 -10.69 -10.37 -2.00
CA GLU A 58 -10.72 -10.02 -0.58
C GLU A 58 -10.37 -8.54 -0.36
N VAL A 59 -9.38 -8.00 -1.08
CA VAL A 59 -9.09 -6.56 -1.02
C VAL A 59 -10.31 -5.74 -1.44
N ARG A 60 -10.97 -6.13 -2.54
CA ARG A 60 -12.19 -5.46 -3.02
C ARG A 60 -13.34 -5.52 -2.02
N SER A 61 -13.49 -6.63 -1.29
CA SER A 61 -14.59 -6.80 -0.34
C SER A 61 -14.43 -5.89 0.89
N GLN A 62 -13.20 -5.58 1.28
CA GLN A 62 -12.90 -4.77 2.47
C GLN A 62 -12.62 -3.30 2.14
N LEU A 63 -11.88 -3.02 1.07
CA LEU A 63 -11.40 -1.67 0.72
C LEU A 63 -12.10 -1.07 -0.51
N GLY A 64 -12.91 -1.86 -1.22
CA GLY A 64 -13.50 -1.45 -2.50
C GLY A 64 -12.55 -1.66 -3.69
N GLN A 65 -13.03 -1.35 -4.89
CA GLN A 65 -12.26 -1.55 -6.12
C GLN A 65 -11.30 -0.38 -6.37
N PRO A 66 -9.98 -0.62 -6.40
CA PRO A 66 -9.03 0.44 -6.69
C PRO A 66 -9.06 0.79 -8.19
N ILE A 67 -9.00 2.08 -8.49
CA ILE A 67 -9.01 2.60 -9.86
C ILE A 67 -7.63 2.55 -10.53
N GLU A 68 -6.55 2.57 -9.75
CA GLU A 68 -5.16 2.58 -10.23
C GLU A 68 -4.51 1.19 -10.16
N GLY A 69 -5.26 0.15 -9.77
CA GLY A 69 -4.73 -1.20 -9.53
C GLY A 69 -4.40 -1.46 -8.06
N TYR A 70 -3.79 -2.62 -7.78
CA TYR A 70 -3.55 -3.07 -6.41
C TYR A 70 -2.10 -2.88 -6.00
N GLU A 71 -1.88 -2.28 -4.84
CA GLU A 71 -0.54 -2.02 -4.29
C GLU A 71 -0.26 -2.87 -3.04
N PRO A 72 1.01 -3.17 -2.70
CA PRO A 72 1.38 -3.98 -1.52
C PRO A 72 0.74 -3.52 -0.21
N ALA A 73 0.59 -2.21 -0.01
CA ALA A 73 -0.01 -1.65 1.20
C ALA A 73 -1.47 -2.13 1.39
N MET A 74 -2.24 -2.23 0.29
CA MET A 74 -3.64 -2.68 0.32
C MET A 74 -3.73 -4.16 0.72
N PHE A 75 -2.82 -4.99 0.22
CA PHE A 75 -2.76 -6.40 0.59
C PHE A 75 -2.36 -6.57 2.05
N LYS A 76 -1.33 -5.88 2.53
CA LYS A 76 -0.91 -5.96 3.95
C LYS A 76 -1.97 -5.43 4.91
N GLN A 77 -2.82 -4.51 4.47
CA GLN A 77 -3.95 -4.03 5.27
C GLN A 77 -5.03 -5.12 5.46
N VAL A 78 -5.18 -6.02 4.50
CA VAL A 78 -6.25 -7.04 4.44
C VAL A 78 -5.75 -8.41 4.92
N PHE A 79 -4.47 -8.70 4.71
CA PHE A 79 -3.82 -9.97 4.99
C PHE A 79 -2.69 -9.75 6.02
N PRO A 80 -2.97 -9.86 7.32
CA PRO A 80 -2.02 -9.55 8.38
C PRO A 80 -0.78 -10.47 8.39
N ALA A 81 -0.88 -11.65 7.75
CA ALA A 81 0.26 -12.57 7.63
C ALA A 81 1.24 -12.18 6.52
N LEU A 82 0.89 -11.24 5.63
CA LEU A 82 1.81 -10.73 4.62
C LEU A 82 2.77 -9.71 5.21
N ARG A 83 4.06 -9.89 4.92
CA ARG A 83 5.16 -9.05 5.37
C ARG A 83 5.76 -8.32 4.18
N ASP A 84 6.51 -7.26 4.47
CA ASP A 84 7.22 -6.49 3.44
C ASP A 84 8.14 -7.36 2.58
N ILE A 85 8.84 -8.31 3.20
CA ILE A 85 9.75 -9.23 2.49
C ILE A 85 9.02 -10.13 1.48
N ASP A 86 7.73 -10.40 1.65
CA ASP A 86 6.97 -11.23 0.72
C ASP A 86 6.75 -10.49 -0.63
N PHE A 87 6.90 -9.16 -0.64
CA PHE A 87 6.83 -8.33 -1.84
C PHE A 87 8.19 -8.01 -2.47
N ASP A 88 9.29 -8.56 -1.95
CA ASP A 88 10.61 -8.34 -2.52
C ASP A 88 10.69 -8.88 -3.96
N GLY A 89 11.15 -8.05 -4.90
CA GLY A 89 11.24 -8.36 -6.32
C GLY A 89 9.91 -8.39 -7.07
N VAL A 90 8.79 -8.00 -6.46
CA VAL A 90 7.48 -7.99 -7.13
C VAL A 90 7.43 -6.91 -8.21
N GLU A 91 7.14 -7.29 -9.45
CA GLU A 91 7.05 -6.37 -10.59
C GLU A 91 5.77 -5.52 -10.50
N ALA A 92 5.92 -4.21 -10.61
CA ALA A 92 4.82 -3.26 -10.72
C ALA A 92 4.54 -2.94 -12.21
N GLU A 93 3.44 -2.25 -12.51
CA GLU A 93 3.15 -1.76 -13.88
C GLU A 93 4.32 -0.93 -14.44
N ILE A 94 4.99 -0.18 -13.56
CA ILE A 94 6.26 0.49 -13.86
C ILE A 94 7.25 0.21 -12.74
N GLY A 95 8.32 -0.52 -13.06
CA GLY A 95 9.39 -0.82 -12.09
C GLY A 95 9.08 -2.05 -11.24
N HIS A 96 9.59 -2.08 -10.02
CA HIS A 96 9.46 -3.22 -9.12
C HIS A 96 9.59 -2.80 -7.66
N TYR A 97 9.21 -3.69 -6.75
CA TYR A 97 9.41 -3.52 -5.33
C TYR A 97 10.71 -4.19 -4.88
N GLU A 98 11.42 -3.55 -3.96
CA GLU A 98 12.65 -4.10 -3.36
C GLU A 98 12.63 -3.90 -1.85
N TYR A 99 12.97 -4.96 -1.11
CA TYR A 99 13.05 -4.94 0.34
C TYR A 99 14.49 -4.68 0.77
N LYS A 100 14.75 -3.46 1.26
CA LYS A 100 16.08 -3.01 1.71
C LYS A 100 15.97 -2.35 3.07
N ASP A 101 16.96 -2.61 3.94
CA ASP A 101 17.09 -1.96 5.24
C ASP A 101 15.82 -2.04 6.13
N GLY A 102 15.05 -3.12 6.01
CA GLY A 102 13.84 -3.33 6.78
C GLY A 102 12.57 -2.70 6.18
N GLN A 103 12.67 -2.05 5.01
CA GLN A 103 11.57 -1.34 4.36
C GLN A 103 11.35 -1.83 2.93
N LEU A 104 10.08 -1.93 2.53
CA LEU A 104 9.70 -2.12 1.13
C LEU A 104 9.70 -0.78 0.38
N VAL A 105 10.46 -0.70 -0.72
CA VAL A 105 10.58 0.50 -1.56
C VAL A 105 10.14 0.17 -2.98
N HIS A 106 9.41 1.07 -3.63
CA HIS A 106 9.08 0.97 -5.07
C HIS A 106 10.19 1.64 -5.89
N GLU A 107 10.94 0.84 -6.65
CA GLU A 107 11.98 1.30 -7.57
C GLU A 107 11.41 1.44 -8.99
N LEU A 108 11.34 2.69 -9.46
CA LEU A 108 10.94 2.98 -10.84
C LEU A 108 12.01 2.50 -11.82
N GLY A 109 11.60 1.81 -12.88
CA GLY A 109 12.48 1.46 -14.00
C GLY A 109 12.90 2.69 -14.83
N GLU A 110 13.80 2.49 -15.80
CA GLU A 110 14.15 3.53 -16.77
C GLU A 110 12.98 3.81 -17.73
N VAL A 111 12.06 4.69 -17.33
CA VAL A 111 10.93 5.12 -18.14
C VAL A 111 10.88 6.65 -18.25
N GLU A 112 10.45 7.14 -19.42
CA GLU A 112 10.36 8.59 -19.67
C GLU A 112 9.11 9.24 -19.06
N VAL A 113 8.06 8.45 -18.81
CA VAL A 113 6.78 8.94 -18.28
C VAL A 113 6.26 7.98 -17.23
N VAL A 114 5.94 8.51 -16.05
CA VAL A 114 5.30 7.79 -14.94
C VAL A 114 3.84 8.22 -14.88
N HIS A 115 2.93 7.26 -14.68
CA HIS A 115 1.50 7.49 -14.49
C HIS A 115 1.05 7.05 -13.09
N SER A 116 -0.19 7.36 -12.72
CA SER A 116 -0.74 7.08 -11.39
C SER A 116 -0.81 5.58 -11.04
N ALA A 117 -1.07 4.71 -12.01
CA ALA A 117 -1.03 3.25 -11.82
C ALA A 117 0.38 2.63 -11.76
N ALA A 118 1.45 3.43 -11.82
CA ALA A 118 2.83 2.93 -11.79
C ALA A 118 3.16 1.94 -10.65
N PRO A 119 2.68 2.13 -9.40
CA PRO A 119 2.98 1.23 -8.29
C PRO A 119 2.11 -0.05 -8.27
N ALA A 120 1.07 -0.15 -9.09
CA ALA A 120 0.21 -1.33 -9.07
C ALA A 120 0.98 -2.60 -9.42
N ILE A 121 0.72 -3.70 -8.72
CA ILE A 121 1.32 -5.00 -8.99
C ILE A 121 0.87 -5.47 -10.37
N SER A 122 1.83 -5.77 -11.23
CA SER A 122 1.59 -6.28 -12.58
C SER A 122 1.12 -7.73 -12.55
N GLU A 123 0.60 -8.24 -13.69
CA GLU A 123 0.25 -9.66 -13.81
C GLU A 123 1.42 -10.61 -13.47
N ARG A 124 2.65 -10.22 -13.84
CA ARG A 124 3.86 -10.98 -13.50
C ARG A 124 4.26 -10.84 -12.05
N GLY A 125 4.01 -9.67 -11.44
CA GLY A 125 4.30 -9.43 -10.04
C GLY A 125 3.59 -10.42 -9.11
N TYR A 126 2.36 -10.81 -9.44
CA TYR A 126 1.62 -11.85 -8.69
C TYR A 126 2.31 -13.22 -8.69
N GLN A 127 3.05 -13.55 -9.75
CA GLN A 127 3.83 -14.79 -9.79
C GLN A 127 4.95 -14.76 -8.75
N THR A 128 5.72 -13.67 -8.70
CA THR A 128 6.78 -13.49 -7.69
C THR A 128 6.20 -13.47 -6.28
N LEU A 129 5.11 -12.74 -6.06
CA LEU A 129 4.44 -12.66 -4.77
C LEU A 129 4.01 -14.05 -4.27
N LEU A 130 3.33 -14.82 -5.13
CA LEU A 130 2.92 -16.18 -4.78
C LEU A 130 4.12 -17.08 -4.42
N GLN A 131 5.21 -16.98 -5.18
CA GLN A 131 6.43 -17.73 -4.91
C GLN A 131 7.06 -17.36 -3.57
N ASN A 132 7.19 -16.06 -3.28
CA ASN A 132 7.73 -15.56 -2.02
C ASN A 132 6.90 -16.04 -0.82
N ILE A 133 5.56 -15.97 -0.92
CA ILE A 133 4.66 -16.48 0.12
C ILE A 133 4.86 -17.99 0.31
N LYS A 134 4.89 -18.77 -0.77
CA LYS A 134 5.11 -20.22 -0.68
C LYS A 134 6.44 -20.58 0.00
N ILE A 135 7.50 -19.79 -0.24
CA ILE A 135 8.79 -19.95 0.42
C ILE A 135 8.72 -19.54 1.90
N GLY A 136 8.10 -18.40 2.19
CA GLY A 136 8.04 -17.81 3.53
C GLY A 136 7.32 -18.65 4.58
N PHE A 137 6.42 -19.52 4.14
CA PHE A 137 5.66 -20.43 5.00
C PHE A 137 6.25 -21.85 5.10
N GLU A 138 7.43 -22.11 4.52
CA GLU A 138 8.11 -23.42 4.53
C GLU A 138 7.13 -24.59 4.34
N PHE A 139 6.30 -24.56 3.29
CA PHE A 139 5.32 -25.61 3.03
C PHE A 139 6.04 -26.91 2.65
N GLU A 140 6.41 -27.72 3.65
CA GLU A 140 7.17 -28.96 3.46
C GLU A 140 6.41 -30.05 2.69
N ASN A 141 5.10 -29.92 2.44
CA ASN A 141 4.35 -30.89 1.65
C ASN A 141 3.31 -30.23 0.74
N ASN A 142 3.35 -30.66 -0.52
CA ASN A 142 3.01 -29.91 -1.72
C ASN A 142 1.51 -29.97 -2.13
N ASP A 143 0.57 -29.82 -1.19
CA ASP A 143 -0.87 -30.00 -1.48
C ASP A 143 -1.77 -28.83 -1.02
N LEU A 144 -1.20 -27.71 -0.58
CA LEU A 144 -2.02 -26.54 -0.24
C LEU A 144 -2.57 -25.89 -1.52
N ASN A 145 -3.89 -25.99 -1.69
CA ASN A 145 -4.57 -25.28 -2.74
C ASN A 145 -4.56 -23.77 -2.44
N ILE A 146 -4.75 -22.96 -3.49
CA ILE A 146 -4.63 -21.51 -3.41
C ILE A 146 -5.71 -20.89 -2.49
N SER A 147 -6.89 -21.48 -2.40
CA SER A 147 -7.95 -21.01 -1.50
C SER A 147 -7.56 -21.15 -0.03
N ASP A 148 -6.95 -22.26 0.35
CA ASP A 148 -6.47 -22.50 1.70
C ASP A 148 -5.33 -21.54 2.03
N LEU A 149 -4.41 -21.32 1.07
CA LEU A 149 -3.34 -20.33 1.22
C LEU A 149 -3.90 -18.93 1.53
N VAL A 150 -4.86 -18.45 0.74
CA VAL A 150 -5.49 -17.13 0.95
C VAL A 150 -6.22 -17.08 2.29
N THR A 151 -6.78 -18.20 2.76
CA THR A 151 -7.41 -18.28 4.10
C THR A 151 -6.37 -18.13 5.20
N ILE A 152 -5.24 -18.84 5.11
CA ILE A 152 -4.12 -18.74 6.06
C ILE A 152 -3.59 -17.31 6.12
N LEU A 153 -3.47 -16.64 4.97
CA LEU A 153 -2.99 -15.25 4.91
C LEU A 153 -3.88 -14.25 5.68
N LYS A 154 -5.16 -14.58 5.87
CA LYS A 154 -6.12 -13.75 6.63
C LYS A 154 -5.99 -13.95 8.14
N GLU A 155 -5.41 -15.05 8.59
CA GLU A 155 -5.25 -15.35 10.01
C GLU A 155 -4.04 -14.62 10.57
N LYS A 156 -4.24 -13.89 11.66
CA LYS A 156 -3.22 -13.03 12.28
C LYS A 156 -2.04 -13.83 12.88
N TYR A 157 -2.28 -15.10 13.22
CA TYR A 157 -1.30 -16.03 13.80
C TYR A 157 -1.67 -17.48 13.44
N PRO A 158 -1.19 -18.04 12.31
CA PRO A 158 -1.51 -19.43 11.93
C PRO A 158 -0.79 -20.51 12.77
N PHE A 159 -0.10 -20.15 13.86
CA PHE A 159 0.78 -21.04 14.64
C PHE A 159 0.63 -20.98 16.18
N ASP A 160 -0.40 -20.35 16.73
CA ASP A 160 -0.55 -20.16 18.19
C ASP A 160 -1.34 -21.26 18.93
N ASP A 161 -1.53 -22.45 18.35
CA ASP A 161 -2.05 -23.62 19.08
C ASP A 161 -0.91 -24.46 19.69
N TYR A 162 0.01 -23.82 20.42
CA TYR A 162 0.76 -24.50 21.47
C TYR A 162 0.29 -23.93 22.82
N GLU A 163 -0.80 -24.53 23.31
CA GLU A 163 -1.33 -24.34 24.67
C GLU A 163 -0.21 -24.69 25.67
N SER A 164 0.57 -23.68 26.03
CA SER A 164 1.54 -23.77 27.10
C SER A 164 0.79 -23.56 28.41
N ASP A 165 0.35 -24.68 29.00
CA ASP A 165 -0.03 -24.80 30.41
C ASP A 165 1.17 -24.44 31.30
N TYR A 166 1.51 -23.16 31.40
CA TYR A 166 2.50 -22.66 32.33
C TYR A 166 1.78 -21.75 33.32
N GLU A 167 1.47 -22.30 34.49
CA GLU A 167 0.99 -21.54 35.64
C GLU A 167 2.05 -20.50 36.01
N VAL A 168 1.80 -19.24 35.65
CA VAL A 168 2.61 -18.10 36.09
C VAL A 168 2.25 -17.83 37.55
N SER A 169 3.19 -18.12 38.44
CA SER A 169 3.13 -17.66 39.83
C SER A 169 3.34 -16.14 39.86
N ASP A 170 2.30 -15.43 40.27
CA ASP A 170 2.32 -14.01 40.60
C ASP A 170 3.45 -13.71 41.59
N GLU A 171 4.52 -13.08 41.12
CA GLU A 171 5.39 -12.16 41.87
C GLU A 171 6.58 -11.78 40.98
N ASP A 172 6.33 -10.91 39.99
CA ASP A 172 7.26 -9.87 39.56
C ASP A 172 6.53 -9.00 38.52
N GLY A 173 6.38 -7.72 38.83
CA GLY A 173 5.66 -6.75 38.01
C GLY A 173 6.29 -6.61 36.63
N TYR A 174 5.60 -7.12 35.62
CA TYR A 174 5.92 -6.92 34.21
C TYR A 174 4.86 -5.97 33.63
N GLU A 175 5.26 -4.75 33.28
CA GLU A 175 4.41 -3.82 32.53
C GLU A 175 4.07 -4.46 31.19
N ASP A 176 2.78 -4.75 31.02
CA ASP A 176 2.15 -5.25 29.81
C ASP A 176 2.55 -4.35 28.62
N MET A 177 3.47 -4.83 27.79
CA MET A 177 3.72 -4.25 26.48
C MET A 177 2.55 -4.63 25.57
N VAL A 178 1.41 -3.97 25.81
CA VAL A 178 0.34 -3.82 24.83
C VAL A 178 0.97 -3.11 23.64
N GLY A 179 1.40 -3.88 22.64
CA GLY A 179 1.78 -3.34 21.34
C GLY A 179 0.66 -2.43 20.83
N PRO A 180 0.97 -1.39 20.03
CA PRO A 180 -0.01 -0.41 19.61
C PRO A 180 -1.22 -1.11 18.98
N VAL A 181 -2.35 -1.10 19.69
CA VAL A 181 -3.61 -1.64 19.19
C VAL A 181 -3.98 -0.79 17.98
N ALA A 182 -3.94 -1.41 16.80
CA ALA A 182 -4.36 -0.76 15.57
C ALA A 182 -5.89 -0.56 15.63
N CYS A 183 -6.31 0.66 15.94
CA CYS A 183 -7.71 1.04 15.94
C CYS A 183 -8.18 1.39 14.53
N THR A 184 -9.48 1.26 14.28
CA THR A 184 -10.10 1.69 13.03
C THR A 184 -9.89 3.19 12.83
N MET A 185 -9.67 3.63 11.59
CA MET A 185 -9.42 5.04 11.23
C MET A 185 -10.69 5.91 11.24
N GLU A 186 -11.63 5.59 12.14
CA GLU A 186 -12.85 6.36 12.29
C GLU A 186 -12.56 7.67 13.01
N ALA A 187 -13.17 8.75 12.52
CA ALA A 187 -13.08 10.08 13.12
C ALA A 187 -14.42 10.46 13.75
N LYS A 188 -14.38 10.99 14.97
CA LYS A 188 -15.51 11.62 15.64
C LYS A 188 -15.34 13.13 15.56
N LEU A 189 -16.36 13.81 15.04
CA LEU A 189 -16.41 15.26 15.03
C LEU A 189 -16.66 15.80 16.44
N CYS A 190 -15.83 16.75 16.84
CA CYS A 190 -15.94 17.48 18.08
C CYS A 190 -16.79 18.76 17.89
N PRO A 191 -17.35 19.32 18.99
CA PRO A 191 -18.18 20.53 18.90
C PRO A 191 -17.47 21.76 18.31
N ASP A 192 -16.14 21.83 18.41
CA ASP A 192 -15.28 22.86 17.83
C ASP A 192 -15.01 22.66 16.33
N GLY A 193 -15.50 21.56 15.73
CA GLY A 193 -15.27 21.18 14.34
C GLY A 193 -13.98 20.38 14.12
N SER A 194 -13.17 20.15 15.15
CA SER A 194 -12.02 19.24 15.07
C SER A 194 -12.48 17.78 14.95
N ALA A 195 -11.57 16.89 14.55
CA ALA A 195 -11.83 15.46 14.42
C ALA A 195 -10.87 14.69 15.33
N VAL A 196 -11.41 13.80 16.15
CA VAL A 196 -10.62 12.91 17.02
C VAL A 196 -10.75 11.46 16.56
N GLY A 197 -9.64 10.73 16.55
CA GLY A 197 -9.60 9.31 16.24
C GLY A 197 -9.85 8.41 17.46
N ARG A 198 -9.88 7.10 17.24
CA ARG A 198 -9.86 6.09 18.31
C ARG A 198 -8.44 5.92 18.86
N VAL A 199 -8.30 5.84 20.17
CA VAL A 199 -7.03 5.71 20.89
C VAL A 199 -7.15 4.74 22.06
N GLY A 200 -6.00 4.27 22.55
CA GLY A 200 -5.92 3.40 23.72
C GLY A 200 -6.27 1.93 23.46
N PRO A 201 -6.14 1.09 24.49
CA PRO A 201 -6.26 -0.37 24.36
C PRO A 201 -7.67 -0.85 23.99
N ASN A 202 -8.70 -0.03 24.24
CA ASN A 202 -10.10 -0.34 23.95
C ASN A 202 -10.63 0.33 22.67
N CYS A 203 -9.79 1.04 21.92
CA CYS A 203 -10.17 1.78 20.73
C CYS A 203 -11.38 2.73 20.92
N GLU A 204 -11.35 3.49 22.01
CA GLU A 204 -12.35 4.51 22.30
C GLU A 204 -11.94 5.84 21.65
N PHE A 205 -12.90 6.69 21.28
CA PHE A 205 -12.57 8.01 20.75
C PHE A 205 -11.81 8.82 21.79
N ALA A 206 -10.72 9.47 21.39
CA ALA A 206 -10.03 10.43 22.25
C ALA A 206 -11.00 11.52 22.71
N GLU A 207 -10.73 12.09 23.88
CA GLU A 207 -11.49 13.25 24.34
C GLU A 207 -11.31 14.41 23.35
N CYS A 208 -12.41 15.11 23.08
CA CYS A 208 -12.34 16.34 22.32
C CYS A 208 -11.44 17.34 23.05
N PRO A 209 -10.63 18.14 22.32
CA PRO A 209 -9.84 19.19 22.96
C PRO A 209 -10.75 20.06 23.83
N ALA A 210 -10.36 20.23 25.09
CA ALA A 210 -11.14 20.97 26.07
C ALA A 210 -11.19 22.45 25.68
N GLY A 211 -12.22 22.82 24.92
CA GLY A 211 -12.71 24.18 24.73
C GLY A 211 -11.64 25.22 24.48
N SER A 212 -11.21 25.37 23.22
CA SER A 212 -11.32 26.71 22.67
C SER A 212 -12.79 26.88 22.31
N ASP A 213 -13.53 27.62 23.14
CA ASP A 213 -14.69 28.36 22.63
C ASP A 213 -14.29 28.90 21.26
N VAL A 214 -15.09 28.65 20.23
CA VAL A 214 -14.90 29.26 18.91
C VAL A 214 -14.75 30.75 19.17
N SER A 215 -13.51 31.23 19.23
CA SER A 215 -13.24 32.65 19.32
C SER A 215 -13.80 33.17 18.03
N VAL A 216 -14.89 33.91 18.16
CA VAL A 216 -15.34 34.83 17.14
C VAL A 216 -14.06 35.53 16.70
N GLY A 217 -13.56 35.21 15.49
CA GLY A 217 -12.32 35.78 14.98
C GLY A 217 -12.25 37.27 15.28
N GLU A 218 -11.05 37.78 15.55
CA GLU A 218 -10.80 39.13 16.08
C GLU A 218 -11.63 40.23 15.37
N HIS A 219 -11.98 39.99 14.10
CA HIS A 219 -12.85 40.85 13.31
C HIS A 219 -14.10 40.13 12.75
N THR A 220 -15.29 40.54 13.21
CA THR A 220 -16.58 40.10 12.63
C THR A 220 -16.90 40.86 11.33
N CYS A 221 -17.34 40.16 10.29
CA CYS A 221 -17.78 40.78 9.04
C CYS A 221 -19.09 41.56 9.24
N THR A 222 -19.05 42.89 9.13
CA THR A 222 -20.25 43.74 9.22
C THR A 222 -21.05 43.70 7.91
N GLU A 223 -22.33 44.09 7.96
CA GLU A 223 -23.18 44.15 6.77
C GLU A 223 -22.68 45.15 5.71
N GLU A 224 -21.95 46.18 6.14
CA GLU A 224 -21.26 47.10 5.23
C GLU A 224 -20.13 46.39 4.48
N MET A 225 -19.32 45.59 5.18
CA MET A 225 -18.24 44.83 4.55
C MET A 225 -18.77 43.72 3.64
N LYS A 226 -19.90 43.10 4.00
CA LYS A 226 -20.58 42.11 3.15
C LYS A 226 -21.23 42.70 1.90
N SER A 227 -21.57 43.99 1.91
CA SER A 227 -22.17 44.68 0.77
C SER A 227 -21.16 45.40 -0.13
N ALA A 228 -19.86 45.23 0.11
CA ALA A 228 -18.82 45.79 -0.73
C ALA A 228 -18.89 45.25 -2.17
N GLU A 229 -19.22 46.12 -3.14
CA GLU A 229 -19.30 45.78 -4.57
C GLU A 229 -17.92 45.59 -5.23
N ALA A 230 -16.87 46.17 -4.63
CA ALA A 230 -15.51 46.11 -5.14
C ALA A 230 -14.51 46.04 -3.99
N CYS A 231 -13.46 45.24 -4.17
CA CYS A 231 -12.34 45.12 -3.25
C CYS A 231 -11.03 45.54 -3.92
N THR A 232 -10.06 46.00 -3.13
CA THR A 232 -8.72 46.25 -3.65
C THR A 232 -8.00 44.94 -3.92
N MET A 233 -7.01 44.97 -4.82
CA MET A 233 -6.17 43.80 -5.17
C MET A 233 -4.95 43.67 -4.26
N ASP A 234 -4.96 44.34 -3.10
CA ASP A 234 -3.89 44.23 -2.12
C ASP A 234 -3.93 42.85 -1.50
N TYR A 235 -2.78 42.18 -1.44
CA TYR A 235 -2.65 40.87 -0.80
C TYR A 235 -2.18 41.06 0.64
N ALA A 236 -3.14 40.93 1.56
CA ALA A 236 -2.98 41.00 3.02
C ALA A 236 -3.87 39.89 3.60
N PRO A 237 -3.41 38.63 3.57
CA PRO A 237 -4.29 37.47 3.70
C PRO A 237 -4.96 37.40 5.08
N VAL A 238 -6.15 36.81 5.10
CA VAL A 238 -6.94 36.58 6.31
C VAL A 238 -7.50 35.16 6.34
N CYS A 239 -7.66 34.60 7.53
CA CYS A 239 -8.32 33.33 7.75
C CYS A 239 -9.78 33.60 8.13
N GLY A 240 -10.71 33.38 7.21
CA GLY A 240 -12.13 33.63 7.41
C GLY A 240 -12.90 32.36 7.80
N LEU A 241 -13.80 32.48 8.77
CA LEU A 241 -14.73 31.43 9.18
C LEU A 241 -15.98 31.45 8.28
N VAL A 242 -16.09 30.48 7.37
CA VAL A 242 -17.18 30.38 6.40
C VAL A 242 -18.35 29.57 6.97
N GLU A 243 -19.54 30.16 7.00
CA GLU A 243 -20.78 29.44 7.31
C GLU A 243 -21.11 28.50 6.14
N VAL A 244 -20.98 27.19 6.38
CA VAL A 244 -21.29 26.14 5.40
C VAL A 244 -22.67 25.55 5.66
N GLN A 245 -23.35 25.18 4.57
CA GLN A 245 -24.61 24.43 4.64
C GLN A 245 -24.29 22.94 4.57
N CYS A 246 -24.40 22.25 5.70
CA CYS A 246 -24.07 20.83 5.83
C CYS A 246 -25.33 19.96 6.02
N VAL A 247 -25.24 18.68 5.66
CA VAL A 247 -26.39 17.75 5.69
C VAL A 247 -26.79 17.36 7.12
N THR A 248 -25.84 17.37 8.06
CA THR A 248 -26.02 16.91 9.45
C THR A 248 -25.59 17.98 10.44
N THR A 249 -26.43 18.35 11.40
CA THR A 249 -26.09 19.37 12.42
C THR A 249 -25.34 18.75 13.62
N PRO A 250 -24.45 19.51 14.29
CA PRO A 250 -24.12 20.93 14.08
C PRO A 250 -23.21 21.16 12.87
N CYS A 251 -23.40 22.30 12.18
CA CYS A 251 -22.55 22.76 11.06
C CYS A 251 -21.54 23.80 11.59
N PRO A 252 -20.35 23.40 12.04
CA PRO A 252 -19.32 24.35 12.44
C PRO A 252 -18.84 25.15 11.20
N PRO A 253 -18.54 26.45 11.34
CA PRO A 253 -17.91 27.23 10.29
C PRO A 253 -16.55 26.64 9.88
N VAL A 254 -16.22 26.72 8.59
CA VAL A 254 -14.96 26.16 8.05
C VAL A 254 -13.96 27.29 7.80
N PRO A 255 -12.72 27.20 8.32
CA PRO A 255 -11.68 28.19 8.07
C PRO A 255 -11.21 28.13 6.60
N GLN A 256 -11.14 29.28 5.93
CA GLN A 256 -10.63 29.42 4.56
C GLN A 256 -9.78 30.68 4.40
N THR A 257 -8.67 30.58 3.64
CA THR A 257 -7.78 31.71 3.36
C THR A 257 -8.35 32.61 2.27
N PHE A 258 -8.38 33.92 2.53
CA PHE A 258 -8.76 34.95 1.56
C PHE A 258 -7.61 35.93 1.33
N GLY A 259 -7.56 36.55 0.15
CA GLY A 259 -6.46 37.46 -0.22
C GLY A 259 -6.42 38.75 0.61
N ASN A 260 -7.57 39.21 1.09
CA ASN A 260 -7.69 40.30 2.06
C ASN A 260 -9.07 40.30 2.75
N ALA A 261 -9.19 41.09 3.83
CA ALA A 261 -10.41 41.24 4.62
C ALA A 261 -11.66 41.60 3.79
N CYS A 262 -11.52 42.45 2.77
CA CYS A 262 -12.65 42.81 1.89
C CYS A 262 -13.13 41.58 1.09
N THR A 263 -12.19 40.86 0.47
CA THR A 263 -12.52 39.66 -0.33
C THR A 263 -13.04 38.50 0.52
N ALA A 264 -12.76 38.48 1.83
CA ALA A 264 -13.36 37.56 2.78
C ALA A 264 -14.82 37.95 3.04
N CYS A 265 -15.07 39.18 3.51
CA CYS A 265 -16.40 39.58 3.95
C CYS A 265 -17.39 39.79 2.79
N SER A 266 -16.96 40.25 1.61
CA SER A 266 -17.85 40.52 0.46
C SER A 266 -18.52 39.27 -0.12
N GLN A 267 -18.06 38.07 0.25
CA GLN A 267 -18.67 36.80 -0.18
C GLN A 267 -19.98 36.47 0.57
N GLY A 268 -20.34 37.23 1.60
CA GLY A 268 -21.61 37.11 2.34
C GLY A 268 -21.75 35.85 3.22
N ARG A 269 -20.86 34.87 3.09
CA ARG A 269 -20.83 33.62 3.87
C ARG A 269 -19.75 33.58 4.95
N VAL A 270 -18.86 34.57 5.01
CA VAL A 270 -17.84 34.68 6.06
C VAL A 270 -18.43 35.38 7.27
N ILE A 271 -18.33 34.75 8.44
CA ILE A 271 -18.87 35.25 9.72
C ILE A 271 -17.86 36.22 10.35
N SER A 272 -16.61 35.80 10.46
CA SER A 272 -15.50 36.58 11.02
C SER A 272 -14.18 36.15 10.39
N TYR A 273 -13.12 36.90 10.64
CA TYR A 273 -11.78 36.59 10.17
C TYR A 273 -10.72 36.97 11.22
N GLU A 274 -9.55 36.38 11.05
CA GLU A 274 -8.30 36.72 11.75
C GLU A 274 -7.22 37.05 10.71
N ASP A 275 -6.24 37.86 11.10
CA ASP A 275 -5.13 38.23 10.22
C ASP A 275 -4.20 37.04 9.97
N GLY A 276 -3.78 36.85 8.71
CA GLY A 276 -2.90 35.75 8.29
C GLY A 276 -3.61 34.65 7.51
N GLU A 277 -2.86 33.69 6.97
CA GLU A 277 -3.44 32.52 6.29
C GLU A 277 -3.93 31.49 7.31
N CYS A 278 -4.96 30.70 6.96
CA CYS A 278 -5.38 29.62 7.84
C CYS A 278 -4.27 28.58 8.02
N GLU A 279 -4.09 28.10 9.25
CA GLU A 279 -3.15 27.01 9.52
C GLU A 279 -3.60 25.74 8.79
N ALA A 280 -2.68 25.12 8.05
CA ALA A 280 -2.93 23.79 7.50
C ALA A 280 -3.09 22.81 8.68
N PRO A 281 -4.02 21.84 8.60
CA PRO A 281 -4.09 20.78 9.61
C PRO A 281 -2.71 20.13 9.70
N GLN A 282 -2.10 20.22 10.89
CA GLN A 282 -0.80 19.62 11.13
C GLN A 282 -0.93 18.11 10.87
N PRO A 283 -0.04 17.51 10.06
CA PRO A 283 -0.01 16.07 9.91
C PRO A 283 0.25 15.46 11.30
N ILE A 284 -0.74 14.74 11.80
CA ILE A 284 -0.67 13.88 12.99
C ILE A 284 0.17 12.64 12.69
#